data_AF-A0A2G0QAJ0-F1
#
_entry.id   AF-A0A2G0QAJ0-F1
#
_cell.length_a   1.000
_cell.length_b   1.000
_cell.length_c   1.000
_cell.angle_alpha   90.00
_cell.angle_beta   90.00
_cell.angle_gamma   90.00
#
_symmetry.space_group_name_H-M   'P 1'
#
loop_
_entity.id
_entity.type
_entity.pdbx_description
1 polymer ?
#
loop_
_entity_poly.entity_id
_entity_poly.type
_entity_poly.pdbx_seq_one_letter_code
_entity_poly.pdbx_strand_id
1 'polypeptide(L)'
;MNLHEYQAKQLFARYGLPAPSGYACTTPREAEEAASKIGSGPWVVKCQVHAGGRGKAGGVKVVNSKEDIRAFAEQWLGKRLVTYQTDAQGQPVHQILVEGATDIAKELYLGAVVDRGTRRVVFMASTEGGVEIEKVAEETPELIHKAIIDPLTGPMPYQGRELAFKLGLTGKQIGQFTKIFLGLANLFLERDLALVEINPLVITTQGDLICLDGKLGADGNAMFRQAELREMHDPSQEDPREAQAAQWELNYVALDGNIGCMVNGAGLAMGTMDIVKLHGGAPANFLDVGGGATKERVTEAFKIILSDENVKAVFVNIFGGIVRCDLIADGIIGAVEEVGVHVPVVVRLEGNNAELGAKKLADSGLNIIAATSLTDAAKQAVAAAENK
;
A
#
# COMPACT_ATOMS: atom_id res chain seq x y z
N MET A 1 -5.00 -1.78 3.64
CA MET A 1 -3.82 -1.51 4.48
C MET A 1 -2.88 -2.70 4.47
N ASN A 2 -1.59 -2.47 4.64
CA ASN A 2 -0.59 -3.53 4.79
C ASN A 2 -0.34 -3.83 6.28
N LEU A 3 0.19 -5.02 6.55
CA LEU A 3 0.71 -5.41 7.87
C LEU A 3 2.23 -5.59 7.81
N HIS A 4 2.90 -5.35 8.92
CA HIS A 4 4.30 -5.73 9.10
C HIS A 4 4.47 -7.25 9.12
N GLU A 5 5.66 -7.73 8.75
CA GLU A 5 5.98 -9.17 8.73
C GLU A 5 5.75 -9.82 10.10
N TYR A 6 6.13 -9.15 11.20
CA TYR A 6 5.92 -9.70 12.54
C TYR A 6 4.42 -9.86 12.87
N GLN A 7 3.56 -8.95 12.40
CA GLN A 7 2.11 -9.03 12.60
C GLN A 7 1.52 -10.17 11.77
N ALA A 8 2.00 -10.32 10.53
CA ALA A 8 1.65 -11.47 9.69
C ALA A 8 2.02 -12.80 10.39
N LYS A 9 3.24 -12.90 10.94
CA LYS A 9 3.69 -14.09 11.69
C LYS A 9 2.90 -14.34 12.96
N GLN A 10 2.47 -13.30 13.67
CA GLN A 10 1.55 -13.44 14.82
C GLN A 10 0.20 -14.03 14.39
N LEU A 11 -0.35 -13.57 13.26
CA LEU A 11 -1.58 -14.15 12.70
C LEU A 11 -1.35 -15.59 12.26
N PHE A 12 -0.22 -15.90 11.60
CA PHE A 12 0.13 -17.27 11.23
C PHE A 12 0.15 -18.20 12.44
N ALA A 13 0.80 -17.80 13.54
CA ALA A 13 0.86 -18.58 14.76
C ALA A 13 -0.54 -18.85 15.35
N ARG A 14 -1.46 -17.87 15.32
CA ARG A 14 -2.85 -18.05 15.78
C ARG A 14 -3.64 -19.03 14.93
N TYR A 15 -3.34 -19.12 13.63
CA TYR A 15 -3.91 -20.10 12.71
C TYR A 15 -3.14 -21.43 12.70
N GLY A 16 -2.20 -21.62 13.62
CA GLY A 16 -1.42 -22.86 13.75
C GLY A 16 -0.48 -23.12 12.57
N LEU A 17 -0.06 -22.06 11.89
CA LEU A 17 0.89 -22.07 10.78
C LEU A 17 2.33 -21.89 11.32
N PRO A 18 3.30 -22.64 10.78
CA PRO A 18 4.68 -22.59 11.25
C PRO A 18 5.37 -21.30 10.80
N ALA A 19 5.94 -20.57 11.74
CA ALA A 19 6.81 -19.41 11.51
C ALA A 19 7.98 -19.47 12.50
N PRO A 20 9.13 -18.84 12.19
CA PRO A 20 10.23 -18.73 13.14
C PRO A 20 9.77 -18.07 14.44
N SER A 21 10.27 -18.57 15.58
CA SER A 21 10.07 -17.89 16.84
C SER A 21 10.89 -16.59 16.84
N GLY A 22 10.22 -15.48 17.12
CA GLY A 22 10.84 -14.17 17.10
C GLY A 22 10.04 -13.12 17.86
N TYR A 23 10.69 -11.97 18.06
CA TYR A 23 10.16 -10.85 18.82
C TYR A 23 10.36 -9.56 18.01
N ALA A 24 9.31 -8.74 17.95
CA ALA A 24 9.41 -7.37 17.45
C ALA A 24 9.91 -6.47 18.58
N CYS A 25 11.00 -5.76 18.34
CA CYS A 25 11.72 -4.98 19.33
C CYS A 25 11.74 -3.50 18.91
N THR A 26 11.44 -2.62 19.85
CA THR A 26 11.37 -1.15 19.63
C THR A 26 12.61 -0.41 20.12
N THR A 27 13.49 -1.11 20.85
CA THR A 27 14.77 -0.56 21.33
C THR A 27 15.91 -1.53 21.08
N PRO A 28 17.17 -1.05 20.97
CA PRO A 28 18.33 -1.95 20.85
C PRO A 28 18.47 -2.92 22.03
N ARG A 29 18.07 -2.49 23.23
CA ARG A 29 18.05 -3.33 24.42
C ARG A 29 17.02 -4.46 24.32
N GLU A 30 15.82 -4.18 23.83
CA GLU A 30 14.84 -5.23 23.60
C GLU A 30 15.33 -6.25 22.57
N ALA A 31 16.03 -5.77 21.52
CA ALA A 31 16.57 -6.61 20.47
C ALA A 31 17.67 -7.56 20.99
N GLU A 32 18.65 -7.06 21.75
CA GLU A 32 19.70 -7.91 22.34
C GLU A 32 19.13 -8.91 23.37
N GLU A 33 18.13 -8.50 24.15
CA GLU A 33 17.46 -9.35 25.13
C GLU A 33 16.62 -10.46 24.46
N ALA A 34 16.07 -10.21 23.27
CA ALA A 34 15.33 -11.19 22.48
C ALA A 34 16.18 -12.41 22.10
N ALA A 35 17.48 -12.24 21.86
CA ALA A 35 18.40 -13.32 21.56
C ALA A 35 18.36 -14.44 22.62
N SER A 36 18.38 -14.06 23.90
CA SER A 36 18.30 -15.01 25.03
C SER A 36 16.97 -15.75 25.09
N LYS A 37 15.87 -15.09 24.68
CA LYS A 37 14.52 -15.67 24.71
C LYS A 37 14.33 -16.68 23.57
N ILE A 38 14.95 -16.42 22.42
CA ILE A 38 14.92 -17.30 21.25
C ILE A 38 15.78 -18.55 21.49
N GLY A 39 16.96 -18.38 22.11
CA GLY A 39 17.92 -19.46 22.36
C GLY A 39 19.23 -19.24 21.61
N SER A 40 19.98 -20.31 21.39
CA SER A 40 21.28 -20.26 20.72
C SER A 40 21.17 -19.73 19.29
N GLY A 41 22.08 -18.85 18.90
CA GLY A 41 22.17 -18.33 17.54
C GLY A 41 22.67 -19.38 16.51
N PRO A 42 22.76 -18.99 15.22
CA PRO A 42 22.59 -17.63 14.71
C PRO A 42 21.15 -17.08 14.80
N TRP A 43 21.04 -15.75 14.83
CA TRP A 43 19.77 -15.02 14.79
C TRP A 43 19.63 -14.25 13.47
N VAL A 44 18.39 -13.97 13.08
CA VAL A 44 18.08 -13.10 11.96
C VAL A 44 17.48 -11.81 12.51
N VAL A 45 18.00 -10.67 12.06
CA VAL A 45 17.49 -9.34 12.39
C VAL A 45 16.92 -8.69 11.13
N LYS A 46 15.68 -8.20 11.23
CA LYS A 46 14.92 -7.69 10.08
C LYS A 46 14.25 -6.37 10.42
N CYS A 47 14.54 -5.32 9.65
CA CYS A 47 13.78 -4.08 9.69
C CYS A 47 12.32 -4.36 9.35
N GLN A 48 11.40 -3.83 10.16
CA GLN A 48 9.97 -3.92 9.91
C GLN A 48 9.52 -2.65 9.17
N VAL A 49 9.23 -2.84 7.88
CA VAL A 49 8.62 -1.86 6.98
C VAL A 49 7.63 -2.60 6.08
N HIS A 50 6.61 -1.91 5.53
CA HIS A 50 5.60 -2.54 4.68
C HIS A 50 6.13 -2.94 3.29
N ALA A 51 7.14 -2.23 2.78
CA ALA A 51 7.74 -2.49 1.48
C ALA A 51 8.62 -3.76 1.48
N GLY A 52 8.60 -4.48 0.35
CA GLY A 52 9.49 -5.62 0.09
C GLY A 52 10.92 -5.19 -0.23
N GLY A 53 11.79 -6.16 -0.57
CA GLY A 53 13.17 -5.87 -1.00
C GLY A 53 14.17 -5.51 0.09
N ARG A 54 13.77 -5.65 1.36
CA ARG A 54 14.55 -5.29 2.55
C ARG A 54 15.94 -5.95 2.59
N GLY A 55 16.06 -7.20 2.14
CA GLY A 55 17.33 -7.93 2.07
C GLY A 55 18.37 -7.25 1.17
N LYS A 56 17.97 -6.83 -0.05
CA LYS A 56 18.84 -6.12 -0.98
C LYS A 56 19.30 -4.75 -0.44
N ALA A 57 18.47 -4.11 0.40
CA ALA A 57 18.76 -2.84 1.06
C ALA A 57 19.59 -2.99 2.36
N GLY A 58 20.00 -4.21 2.74
CA GLY A 58 20.73 -4.46 3.99
C GLY A 58 19.88 -4.38 5.26
N GLY A 59 18.56 -4.31 5.11
CA GLY A 59 17.57 -4.32 6.19
C GLY A 59 17.26 -5.72 6.74
N VAL A 60 17.94 -6.76 6.26
CA VAL A 60 17.90 -8.14 6.79
C VAL A 60 19.31 -8.66 6.93
N LYS A 61 19.69 -9.20 8.10
CA LYS A 61 21.00 -9.81 8.34
C LYS A 61 20.90 -11.05 9.23
N VAL A 62 21.79 -12.01 9.00
CA VAL A 62 22.06 -13.12 9.92
C VAL A 62 23.26 -12.71 10.79
N VAL A 63 23.13 -12.87 12.10
CA VAL A 63 24.11 -12.41 13.09
C VAL A 63 24.38 -13.49 14.13
N ASN A 64 25.60 -13.48 14.69
CA ASN A 64 26.10 -14.55 15.56
C ASN A 64 26.29 -14.12 17.03
N SER A 65 26.08 -12.84 17.34
CA SER A 65 26.29 -12.31 18.69
C SER A 65 25.21 -11.30 19.07
N LYS A 66 25.05 -11.08 20.38
CA LYS A 66 24.10 -10.08 20.91
C LYS A 66 24.53 -8.65 20.56
N GLU A 67 25.83 -8.43 20.52
CA GLU A 67 26.45 -7.17 20.16
C GLU A 67 26.10 -6.79 18.72
N ASP A 68 26.12 -7.75 17.79
CA ASP A 68 25.69 -7.53 16.40
C ASP A 68 24.20 -7.20 16.29
N ILE A 69 23.34 -7.87 17.08
CA ILE A 69 21.90 -7.57 17.15
C ILE A 69 21.68 -6.13 17.63
N ARG A 70 22.37 -5.76 18.71
CA ARG A 70 22.30 -4.40 19.27
C ARG A 70 22.76 -3.37 18.25
N ALA A 71 23.91 -3.59 17.61
CA ALA A 71 24.47 -2.68 16.61
C ALA A 71 23.54 -2.52 15.40
N PHE A 72 22.91 -3.60 14.94
CA PHE A 72 21.91 -3.54 13.88
C PHE A 72 20.68 -2.70 14.29
N ALA A 73 20.18 -2.89 15.51
CA ALA A 73 19.05 -2.13 16.01
C ALA A 73 19.39 -0.64 16.20
N GLU A 74 20.57 -0.31 16.74
CA GLU A 74 21.07 1.08 16.83
C GLU A 74 21.29 1.71 15.46
N GLN A 75 21.68 0.91 14.47
CA GLN A 75 21.84 1.38 13.10
C GLN A 75 20.50 1.80 12.49
N TRP A 76 19.42 1.05 12.71
CA TRP A 76 18.19 1.20 11.91
C TRP A 76 17.02 1.86 12.64
N LEU A 77 16.86 1.66 13.95
CA LEU A 77 15.72 2.23 14.68
C LEU A 77 15.73 3.77 14.59
N GLY A 78 14.60 4.33 14.16
CA GLY A 78 14.45 5.77 13.94
C GLY A 78 15.02 6.28 12.62
N LYS A 79 15.61 5.41 11.78
CA LYS A 79 16.02 5.74 10.41
C LYS A 79 14.99 5.25 9.41
N ARG A 80 15.15 5.64 8.14
CA ARG A 80 14.33 5.19 7.03
C ARG A 80 15.08 4.15 6.20
N LEU A 81 14.39 3.07 5.82
CA LEU A 81 14.90 2.05 4.92
C LEU A 81 14.33 2.30 3.52
N VAL A 82 15.22 2.57 2.56
CA VAL A 82 14.88 2.68 1.14
C VAL A 82 15.04 1.32 0.50
N THR A 83 14.02 0.87 -0.22
CA THR A 83 14.06 -0.35 -1.04
C THR A 83 13.60 -0.01 -2.45
N TYR A 84 13.67 -0.97 -3.39
CA TYR A 84 13.12 -0.74 -4.73
C TYR A 84 11.58 -0.67 -4.76
N GLN A 85 10.91 -1.01 -3.65
CA GLN A 85 9.45 -0.91 -3.49
C GLN A 85 9.02 0.33 -2.67
N THR A 86 9.96 1.15 -2.21
CA THR A 86 9.65 2.44 -1.57
C THR A 86 9.89 3.58 -2.55
N ASP A 87 9.41 4.76 -2.22
CA ASP A 87 9.94 6.01 -2.80
C ASP A 87 11.42 6.22 -2.41
N ALA A 88 12.01 7.31 -2.90
CA ALA A 88 13.39 7.69 -2.61
C ALA A 88 13.64 8.07 -1.13
N GLN A 89 12.59 8.36 -0.35
CA GLN A 89 12.67 8.68 1.07
C GLN A 89 12.59 7.43 1.96
N GLY A 90 12.15 6.29 1.42
CA GLY A 90 12.04 5.03 2.16
C GLY A 90 10.93 5.03 3.19
N GLN A 91 10.86 3.99 4.02
CA GLN A 91 9.90 3.87 5.12
C GLN A 91 10.59 3.88 6.48
N PRO A 92 9.99 4.47 7.53
CA PRO A 92 10.61 4.53 8.85
C PRO A 92 10.66 3.16 9.50
N VAL A 93 11.80 2.85 10.13
CA VAL A 93 12.02 1.61 10.88
C VAL A 93 11.80 1.91 12.37
N HIS A 94 10.63 1.54 12.87
CA HIS A 94 10.28 1.66 14.30
C HIS A 94 10.47 0.36 15.07
N GLN A 95 10.58 -0.77 14.36
CA GLN A 95 10.72 -2.08 14.95
C GLN A 95 11.75 -2.93 14.20
N ILE A 96 12.48 -3.74 14.94
CA ILE A 96 13.33 -4.81 14.43
C ILE A 96 12.72 -6.14 14.86
N LEU A 97 12.45 -7.01 13.90
CA LEU A 97 12.13 -8.41 14.19
C LEU A 97 13.43 -9.18 14.39
N VAL A 98 13.60 -9.77 15.57
CA VAL A 98 14.69 -10.69 15.89
C VAL A 98 14.11 -12.10 15.98
N GLU A 99 14.62 -13.04 15.19
CA GLU A 99 14.14 -14.42 15.15
C GLU A 99 15.29 -15.44 15.03
N GLY A 100 15.00 -16.70 15.32
CA GLY A 100 15.98 -17.78 15.13
C GLY A 100 16.30 -18.01 13.66
N ALA A 101 17.57 -18.26 13.33
CA ALA A 101 17.94 -18.67 11.99
C ALA A 101 17.29 -20.01 11.61
N THR A 102 16.94 -20.15 10.34
CA THR A 102 16.34 -21.36 9.78
C THR A 102 17.32 -21.99 8.80
N ASP A 103 17.57 -23.29 8.95
CA ASP A 103 18.39 -24.05 7.99
C ASP A 103 17.57 -24.34 6.72
N ILE A 104 17.78 -23.54 5.69
CA ILE A 104 17.02 -23.60 4.44
C ILE A 104 17.57 -24.71 3.53
N ALA A 105 16.74 -25.67 3.16
CA ALA A 105 17.07 -26.66 2.13
C ALA A 105 16.50 -26.28 0.76
N LYS A 106 15.29 -25.72 0.72
CA LYS A 106 14.64 -25.23 -0.50
C LYS A 106 13.70 -24.08 -0.17
N GLU A 107 13.65 -23.10 -1.06
CA GLU A 107 12.70 -21.99 -0.99
C GLU A 107 11.57 -22.24 -2.00
N LEU A 108 10.33 -22.00 -1.58
CA LEU A 108 9.13 -22.07 -2.40
C LEU A 108 8.38 -20.74 -2.28
N TYR A 109 7.42 -20.54 -3.17
CA TYR A 109 6.47 -19.44 -3.08
C TYR A 109 5.07 -19.98 -2.78
N LEU A 110 4.33 -19.29 -1.91
CA LEU A 110 2.90 -19.49 -1.71
C LEU A 110 2.21 -18.16 -1.45
N GLY A 111 1.24 -17.78 -2.29
CA GLY A 111 0.47 -16.56 -2.11
C GLY A 111 -0.99 -16.73 -2.51
N ALA A 112 -1.82 -15.73 -2.18
CA ALA A 112 -3.22 -15.68 -2.57
C ALA A 112 -3.67 -14.24 -2.80
N VAL A 113 -4.54 -14.05 -3.78
CA VAL A 113 -5.20 -12.77 -4.11
C VAL A 113 -6.63 -13.01 -4.53
N VAL A 114 -7.44 -11.93 -4.54
CA VAL A 114 -8.71 -11.93 -5.28
C VAL A 114 -8.42 -11.70 -6.76
N ASP A 115 -8.48 -12.77 -7.55
CA ASP A 115 -8.33 -12.70 -9.00
C ASP A 115 -9.61 -12.10 -9.60
N ARG A 116 -9.49 -10.93 -10.23
CA ARG A 116 -10.60 -10.22 -10.85
C ARG A 116 -11.12 -10.90 -12.12
N GLY A 117 -10.29 -11.64 -12.85
CA GLY A 117 -10.68 -12.34 -14.07
C GLY A 117 -11.59 -13.53 -13.76
N THR A 118 -11.19 -14.36 -12.80
CA THR A 118 -12.01 -15.49 -12.34
C THR A 118 -13.09 -15.08 -11.33
N ARG A 119 -12.90 -13.92 -10.67
CA ARG A 119 -13.73 -13.40 -9.56
C ARG A 119 -13.73 -14.37 -8.37
N ARG A 120 -12.55 -14.86 -8.02
CA ARG A 120 -12.35 -15.86 -6.99
C ARG A 120 -11.08 -15.55 -6.20
N VAL A 121 -11.02 -16.06 -4.97
CA VAL A 121 -9.73 -16.15 -4.28
C VAL A 121 -8.92 -17.23 -4.99
N VAL A 122 -7.71 -16.87 -5.41
CA VAL A 122 -6.80 -17.77 -6.11
C VAL A 122 -5.51 -17.87 -5.33
N PHE A 123 -5.18 -19.09 -4.90
CA PHE A 123 -3.86 -19.41 -4.37
C PHE A 123 -2.91 -19.72 -5.51
N MET A 124 -1.68 -19.22 -5.41
CA MET A 124 -0.58 -19.43 -6.33
C MET A 124 0.57 -20.07 -5.55
N ALA A 125 1.16 -21.12 -6.11
CA ALA A 125 2.34 -21.75 -5.55
C ALA A 125 3.38 -22.00 -6.65
N SER A 126 4.66 -21.83 -6.31
CA SER A 126 5.77 -22.04 -7.23
C SER A 126 6.99 -22.63 -6.52
N THR A 127 7.83 -23.34 -7.27
CA THR A 127 9.16 -23.75 -6.80
C THR A 127 10.15 -22.59 -6.72
N GLU A 128 9.83 -21.46 -7.34
CA GLU A 128 10.67 -20.26 -7.39
C GLU A 128 10.41 -19.36 -6.17
N GLY A 129 10.81 -19.84 -4.98
CA GLY A 129 10.83 -19.01 -3.77
C GLY A 129 12.03 -18.07 -3.71
N GLY A 130 11.93 -16.99 -2.93
CA GLY A 130 13.01 -16.02 -2.73
C GLY A 130 13.21 -15.04 -3.90
N VAL A 131 12.37 -15.14 -4.93
CA VAL A 131 12.38 -14.29 -6.13
C VAL A 131 11.04 -13.55 -6.24
N GLU A 132 11.01 -12.45 -6.99
CA GLU A 132 9.78 -11.72 -7.33
C GLU A 132 8.87 -12.60 -8.19
N ILE A 133 7.66 -12.86 -7.69
CA ILE A 133 6.72 -13.76 -8.37
C ILE A 133 6.24 -13.16 -9.70
N GLU A 134 6.23 -11.83 -9.83
CA GLU A 134 5.93 -11.10 -11.05
C GLU A 134 6.92 -11.46 -12.16
N LYS A 135 8.21 -11.57 -11.83
CA LYS A 135 9.25 -11.98 -12.77
C LYS A 135 9.05 -13.43 -13.21
N VAL A 136 8.72 -14.33 -12.28
CA VAL A 136 8.40 -15.74 -12.59
C VAL A 136 7.18 -15.82 -13.50
N ALA A 137 6.16 -14.97 -13.29
CA ALA A 137 4.96 -14.94 -14.11
C ALA A 137 5.23 -14.44 -15.54
N GLU A 138 6.20 -13.57 -15.73
CA GLU A 138 6.61 -13.07 -17.05
C GLU A 138 7.53 -14.06 -17.78
N GLU A 139 8.55 -14.59 -17.11
CA GLU A 139 9.62 -15.38 -17.74
C GLU A 139 9.29 -16.88 -17.81
N THR A 140 8.67 -17.44 -16.76
CA THR A 140 8.42 -18.88 -16.61
C THR A 140 7.02 -19.16 -16.01
N PRO A 141 5.93 -18.70 -16.65
CA PRO A 141 4.58 -18.78 -16.11
C PRO A 141 4.11 -20.21 -15.78
N GLU A 142 4.68 -21.23 -16.45
CA GLU A 142 4.40 -22.65 -16.24
C GLU A 142 4.81 -23.15 -14.84
N LEU A 143 5.74 -22.45 -14.18
CA LEU A 143 6.17 -22.75 -12.80
C LEU A 143 5.20 -22.20 -11.75
N ILE A 144 4.15 -21.50 -12.15
CA ILE A 144 3.10 -20.99 -11.25
C ILE A 144 1.87 -21.87 -11.32
N HIS A 145 1.58 -22.53 -10.22
CA HIS A 145 0.43 -23.40 -10.07
C HIS A 145 -0.67 -22.71 -9.29
N LYS A 146 -1.92 -22.86 -9.75
CA LYS A 146 -3.07 -22.13 -9.18
C LYS A 146 -4.12 -23.08 -8.60
N ALA A 147 -4.74 -22.66 -7.50
CA ALA A 147 -5.94 -23.28 -6.95
C ALA A 147 -7.01 -22.20 -6.74
N ILE A 148 -8.19 -22.42 -7.33
CA ILE A 148 -9.30 -21.47 -7.30
C ILE A 148 -10.29 -21.87 -6.21
N ILE A 149 -10.49 -21.03 -5.20
CA ILE A 149 -11.38 -21.34 -4.08
C ILE A 149 -12.84 -21.15 -4.50
N ASP A 150 -13.66 -22.16 -4.28
CA ASP A 150 -15.11 -22.08 -4.52
C ASP A 150 -15.79 -21.40 -3.31
N PRO A 151 -16.52 -20.29 -3.50
CA PRO A 151 -17.19 -19.60 -2.40
C PRO A 151 -18.23 -20.46 -1.66
N LEU A 152 -18.81 -21.48 -2.32
CA LEU A 152 -19.82 -22.34 -1.73
C LEU A 152 -19.22 -23.36 -0.76
N THR A 153 -18.08 -23.95 -1.13
CA THR A 153 -17.48 -25.05 -0.35
C THR A 153 -16.27 -24.61 0.47
N GLY A 154 -15.73 -23.43 0.20
CA GLY A 154 -14.50 -22.95 0.83
C GLY A 154 -13.26 -23.66 0.31
N PRO A 155 -12.10 -23.48 0.98
CA PRO A 155 -10.85 -24.13 0.61
C PRO A 155 -10.91 -25.62 0.95
N MET A 156 -10.62 -26.46 -0.04
CA MET A 156 -10.72 -27.91 0.11
C MET A 156 -9.34 -28.57 0.18
N PRO A 157 -9.15 -29.61 1.03
CA PRO A 157 -7.85 -30.26 1.18
C PRO A 157 -7.25 -30.83 -0.11
N TYR A 158 -8.08 -31.19 -1.10
CA TYR A 158 -7.58 -31.70 -2.38
C TYR A 158 -6.80 -30.63 -3.16
N GLN A 159 -7.17 -29.36 -3.03
CA GLN A 159 -6.52 -28.24 -3.71
C GLN A 159 -5.12 -28.01 -3.15
N GLY A 160 -4.98 -28.07 -1.82
CA GLY A 160 -3.68 -28.03 -1.15
C GLY A 160 -2.77 -29.20 -1.55
N ARG A 161 -3.33 -30.42 -1.66
CA ARG A 161 -2.58 -31.59 -2.15
C ARG A 161 -2.16 -31.44 -3.61
N GLU A 162 -3.05 -30.93 -4.46
CA GLU A 162 -2.77 -30.72 -5.88
C GLU A 162 -1.57 -29.77 -6.06
N LEU A 163 -1.58 -28.63 -5.36
CA LEU A 163 -0.45 -27.71 -5.36
C LEU A 163 0.82 -28.37 -4.81
N ALA A 164 0.73 -29.09 -3.70
CA ALA A 164 1.87 -29.80 -3.12
C ALA A 164 2.52 -30.79 -4.12
N PHE A 165 1.71 -31.55 -4.85
CA PHE A 165 2.21 -32.48 -5.87
C PHE A 165 2.88 -31.75 -7.03
N LYS A 166 2.31 -30.64 -7.51
CA LYS A 166 2.91 -29.83 -8.58
C LYS A 166 4.26 -29.22 -8.17
N LEU A 167 4.43 -28.87 -6.90
CA LEU A 167 5.71 -28.42 -6.32
C LEU A 167 6.73 -29.56 -6.12
N GLY A 168 6.36 -30.81 -6.37
CA GLY A 168 7.20 -31.99 -6.13
C GLY A 168 7.38 -32.34 -4.66
N LEU A 169 6.47 -31.91 -3.77
CA LEU A 169 6.51 -32.27 -2.35
C LEU A 169 6.15 -33.75 -2.15
N THR A 170 6.77 -34.38 -1.15
CA THR A 170 6.59 -35.82 -0.88
C THR A 170 6.41 -36.11 0.62
N GLY A 171 5.87 -37.29 0.94
CA GLY A 171 5.74 -37.76 2.32
C GLY A 171 5.02 -36.77 3.25
N LYS A 172 5.65 -36.46 4.41
CA LYS A 172 5.08 -35.55 5.42
C LYS A 172 4.85 -34.12 4.89
N GLN A 173 5.60 -33.68 3.89
CA GLN A 173 5.52 -32.32 3.35
C GLN A 173 4.17 -32.04 2.68
N ILE A 174 3.56 -33.05 2.05
CA ILE A 174 2.23 -32.91 1.43
C ILE A 174 1.18 -32.58 2.51
N GLY A 175 1.24 -33.28 3.65
CA GLY A 175 0.35 -33.02 4.78
C GLY A 175 0.57 -31.64 5.40
N GLN A 176 1.83 -31.25 5.60
CA GLN A 176 2.20 -29.92 6.09
C GLN A 176 1.75 -28.81 5.15
N PHE A 177 2.04 -28.92 3.85
CA PHE A 177 1.63 -27.94 2.85
C PHE A 177 0.10 -27.82 2.79
N THR A 178 -0.61 -28.94 2.79
CA THR A 178 -2.08 -28.93 2.79
C THR A 178 -2.63 -28.20 4.02
N LYS A 179 -2.04 -28.43 5.21
CA LYS A 179 -2.41 -27.69 6.43
C LYS A 179 -2.13 -26.18 6.28
N ILE A 180 -0.99 -25.81 5.72
CA ILE A 180 -0.62 -24.41 5.50
C ILE A 180 -1.59 -23.73 4.53
N PHE A 181 -1.87 -24.37 3.39
CA PHE A 181 -2.85 -23.89 2.41
C PHE A 181 -4.22 -23.64 3.05
N LEU A 182 -4.75 -24.64 3.79
CA LEU A 182 -6.06 -24.49 4.44
C LEU A 182 -6.06 -23.39 5.51
N GLY A 183 -5.00 -23.32 6.33
CA GLY A 183 -4.89 -22.29 7.36
C GLY A 183 -4.76 -20.88 6.78
N LEU A 184 -3.97 -20.69 5.73
CA LEU A 184 -3.87 -19.41 5.02
C LEU A 184 -5.16 -19.05 4.30
N ALA A 185 -5.86 -20.03 3.71
CA ALA A 185 -7.13 -19.76 3.05
C ALA A 185 -8.22 -19.36 4.06
N ASN A 186 -8.28 -20.01 5.22
CA ASN A 186 -9.17 -19.61 6.30
C ASN A 186 -8.79 -18.22 6.83
N LEU A 187 -7.49 -17.95 7.05
CA LEU A 187 -7.00 -16.62 7.42
C LEU A 187 -7.42 -15.56 6.40
N PHE A 188 -7.27 -15.84 5.10
CA PHE A 188 -7.64 -14.93 4.01
C PHE A 188 -9.13 -14.56 4.07
N LEU A 189 -10.00 -15.55 4.23
CA LEU A 189 -11.45 -15.36 4.23
C LEU A 189 -11.96 -14.73 5.53
N GLU A 190 -11.51 -15.22 6.69
CA GLU A 190 -11.99 -14.73 8.00
C GLU A 190 -11.51 -13.32 8.33
N ARG A 191 -10.34 -12.93 7.81
CA ARG A 191 -9.73 -11.63 8.08
C ARG A 191 -9.88 -10.64 6.93
N ASP A 192 -10.72 -10.96 5.94
CA ASP A 192 -10.96 -10.13 4.76
C ASP A 192 -9.66 -9.62 4.13
N LEU A 193 -8.74 -10.54 3.87
CA LEU A 193 -7.48 -10.19 3.24
C LEU A 193 -7.70 -9.94 1.74
N ALA A 194 -6.94 -8.99 1.20
CA ALA A 194 -6.82 -8.76 -0.24
C ALA A 194 -5.62 -9.52 -0.82
N LEU A 195 -4.59 -9.76 0.00
CA LEU A 195 -3.33 -10.39 -0.36
C LEU A 195 -2.77 -11.21 0.81
N VAL A 196 -2.29 -12.41 0.51
CA VAL A 196 -1.37 -13.19 1.34
C VAL A 196 -0.16 -13.53 0.47
N GLU A 197 1.04 -13.38 1.00
CA GLU A 197 2.26 -13.80 0.33
C GLU A 197 3.25 -14.37 1.34
N ILE A 198 3.70 -15.60 1.12
CA ILE A 198 4.75 -16.28 1.86
C ILE A 198 5.92 -16.45 0.90
N ASN A 199 6.92 -15.59 1.06
CA ASN A 199 8.07 -15.56 0.16
C ASN A 199 9.39 -15.32 0.92
N PRO A 200 10.13 -16.37 1.30
CA PRO A 200 9.90 -17.77 0.93
C PRO A 200 9.05 -18.57 1.94
N LEU A 201 8.31 -19.54 1.40
CA LEU A 201 7.88 -20.75 2.12
C LEU A 201 9.04 -21.76 2.07
N VAL A 202 9.68 -22.01 3.20
CA VAL A 202 10.91 -22.80 3.26
C VAL A 202 10.63 -24.26 3.56
N ILE A 203 11.34 -25.15 2.87
CA ILE A 203 11.61 -26.52 3.33
C ILE A 203 12.92 -26.48 4.11
N THR A 204 12.89 -26.86 5.38
CA THR A 204 14.10 -26.91 6.20
C THR A 204 14.95 -28.14 5.88
N THR A 205 16.20 -28.18 6.33
CA THR A 205 17.06 -29.38 6.23
C THR A 205 16.50 -30.58 7.00
N GLN A 206 15.62 -30.36 7.98
CA GLN A 206 14.86 -31.40 8.69
C GLN A 206 13.61 -31.88 7.91
N GLY A 207 13.38 -31.29 6.73
CA GLY A 207 12.31 -31.63 5.80
C GLY A 207 10.95 -31.08 6.18
N ASP A 208 10.88 -30.08 7.07
CA ASP A 208 9.64 -29.44 7.52
C ASP A 208 9.38 -28.12 6.77
N LEU A 209 8.10 -27.78 6.59
CA LEU A 209 7.69 -26.50 5.99
C LEU A 209 7.58 -25.40 7.03
N ILE A 210 8.08 -24.20 6.70
CA ILE A 210 8.02 -23.01 7.56
C ILE A 210 7.83 -21.73 6.74
N CYS A 211 6.92 -20.85 7.17
CA CYS A 211 6.72 -19.53 6.59
C CYS A 211 7.85 -18.60 7.06
N LEU A 212 8.94 -18.50 6.30
CA LEU A 212 10.13 -17.75 6.71
C LEU A 212 9.91 -16.24 6.66
N ASP A 213 9.13 -15.77 5.69
CA ASP A 213 8.68 -14.39 5.56
C ASP A 213 7.19 -14.38 5.18
N GLY A 214 6.51 -13.27 5.46
CA GLY A 214 5.07 -13.15 5.27
C GLY A 214 4.64 -11.71 5.07
N LYS A 215 3.91 -11.47 3.98
CA LYS A 215 3.27 -10.20 3.68
C LYS A 215 1.77 -10.40 3.59
N LEU A 216 1.02 -9.61 4.37
CA LEU A 216 -0.43 -9.60 4.38
C LEU A 216 -0.94 -8.21 3.99
N GLY A 217 -1.89 -8.18 3.06
CA GLY A 217 -2.65 -6.99 2.72
C GLY A 217 -4.11 -7.20 3.06
N ALA A 218 -4.68 -6.31 3.88
CA ALA A 218 -6.08 -6.37 4.29
C ALA A 218 -6.95 -5.44 3.44
N ASP A 219 -8.19 -5.86 3.14
CA ASP A 219 -9.16 -5.05 2.42
C ASP A 219 -9.61 -3.86 3.29
N GLY A 220 -9.28 -2.64 2.85
CA GLY A 220 -9.68 -1.40 3.52
C GLY A 220 -11.19 -1.29 3.69
N ASN A 221 -11.97 -1.80 2.74
CA ASN A 221 -13.44 -1.73 2.79
C ASN A 221 -14.05 -2.64 3.86
N ALA A 222 -13.32 -3.66 4.33
CA ALA A 222 -13.76 -4.57 5.36
C ALA A 222 -13.35 -4.14 6.78
N MET A 223 -12.60 -3.05 6.93
CA MET A 223 -12.04 -2.64 8.22
C MET A 223 -13.09 -2.38 9.29
N PHE A 224 -14.33 -2.02 8.94
CA PHE A 224 -15.44 -1.82 9.89
C PHE A 224 -15.74 -3.07 10.73
N ARG A 225 -15.51 -4.28 10.20
CA ARG A 225 -15.72 -5.57 10.89
C ARG A 225 -14.43 -6.29 11.30
N GLN A 226 -13.26 -5.71 11.00
CA GLN A 226 -11.94 -6.28 11.32
C GLN A 226 -11.24 -5.44 12.39
N ALA A 227 -11.81 -5.40 13.61
CA ALA A 227 -11.31 -4.55 14.70
C ALA A 227 -9.83 -4.82 15.05
N GLU A 228 -9.45 -6.10 15.09
CA GLU A 228 -8.07 -6.51 15.38
C GLU A 228 -7.08 -6.01 14.32
N LEU A 229 -7.43 -6.10 13.04
CA LEU A 229 -6.57 -5.60 11.96
C LEU A 229 -6.47 -4.07 12.00
N ARG A 230 -7.56 -3.39 12.36
CA ARG A 230 -7.57 -1.94 12.50
C ARG A 230 -6.58 -1.45 13.56
N GLU A 231 -6.44 -2.18 14.65
CA GLU A 231 -5.46 -1.89 15.72
C GLU A 231 -4.00 -2.14 15.29
N MET A 232 -3.79 -3.00 14.29
CA MET A 232 -2.47 -3.27 13.72
C MET A 232 -2.01 -2.22 12.70
N HIS A 233 -2.87 -1.27 12.33
CA HIS A 233 -2.55 -0.26 11.33
C HIS A 233 -1.40 0.65 11.77
N ASP A 234 -0.34 0.70 10.97
CA ASP A 234 0.78 1.61 11.17
C ASP A 234 0.76 2.73 10.11
N PRO A 235 0.19 3.90 10.44
CA PRO A 235 0.12 5.04 9.50
C PRO A 235 1.49 5.64 9.19
N SER A 236 2.54 5.32 9.95
CA SER A 236 3.89 5.85 9.67
C SER A 236 4.53 5.26 8.41
N GLN A 237 3.97 4.18 7.88
CA GLN A 237 4.44 3.49 6.68
C GLN A 237 3.82 4.04 5.39
N GLU A 238 2.84 4.94 5.49
CA GLU A 238 2.16 5.59 4.38
C GLU A 238 2.58 7.06 4.29
N ASP A 239 2.27 7.74 3.19
CA ASP A 239 2.49 9.19 3.11
C ASP A 239 1.55 9.88 4.12
N PRO A 240 2.06 10.76 5.00
CA PRO A 240 1.23 11.43 6.01
C PRO A 240 0.06 12.21 5.41
N ARG A 241 0.19 12.68 4.17
CA ARG A 241 -0.86 13.39 3.42
C ARG A 241 -2.00 12.45 3.02
N GLU A 242 -1.69 11.20 2.66
CA GLU A 242 -2.69 10.18 2.36
C GLU A 242 -3.48 9.81 3.62
N ALA A 243 -2.79 9.64 4.75
CA ALA A 243 -3.43 9.39 6.03
C ALA A 243 -4.32 10.55 6.50
N GLN A 244 -3.87 11.81 6.29
CA GLN A 244 -4.69 13.00 6.58
C GLN A 244 -5.90 13.07 5.65
N ALA A 245 -5.73 12.79 4.36
CA ALA A 245 -6.81 12.78 3.38
C ALA A 245 -7.92 11.79 3.76
N ALA A 246 -7.53 10.57 4.17
CA ALA A 246 -8.48 9.53 4.56
C ALA A 246 -9.37 9.94 5.75
N GLN A 247 -8.87 10.71 6.71
CA GLN A 247 -9.65 11.23 7.84
C GLN A 247 -10.74 12.21 7.42
N TRP A 248 -10.58 12.84 6.26
CA TRP A 248 -11.51 13.80 5.67
C TRP A 248 -12.35 13.20 4.54
N GLU A 249 -12.34 11.87 4.40
CA GLU A 249 -13.00 11.15 3.30
C GLU A 249 -12.52 11.60 1.92
N LEU A 250 -11.25 12.01 1.82
CA LEU A 250 -10.57 12.35 0.58
C LEU A 250 -9.66 11.18 0.18
N ASN A 251 -9.63 10.85 -1.11
CA ASN A 251 -8.66 9.90 -1.63
C ASN A 251 -7.51 10.68 -2.28
N TYR A 252 -6.35 10.68 -1.65
CA TYR A 252 -5.14 11.37 -2.14
C TYR A 252 -4.08 10.33 -2.49
N VAL A 253 -3.30 10.59 -3.54
CA VAL A 253 -2.05 9.88 -3.85
C VAL A 253 -1.06 10.88 -4.40
N ALA A 254 0.15 10.93 -3.85
CA ALA A 254 1.19 11.85 -4.30
C ALA A 254 1.87 11.37 -5.60
N LEU A 255 2.34 12.31 -6.42
CA LEU A 255 3.10 12.08 -7.65
C LEU A 255 4.22 13.12 -7.78
N ASP A 256 5.15 12.93 -8.71
CA ASP A 256 6.35 13.76 -8.85
C ASP A 256 6.14 15.05 -9.70
N GLY A 257 4.90 15.43 -9.97
CA GLY A 257 4.59 16.58 -10.82
C GLY A 257 4.51 17.93 -10.08
N ASN A 258 4.02 18.94 -10.79
CA ASN A 258 3.90 20.31 -10.29
C ASN A 258 2.49 20.93 -10.45
N ILE A 259 1.53 20.20 -11.04
CA ILE A 259 0.14 20.64 -11.16
C ILE A 259 -0.73 19.82 -10.22
N GLY A 260 -1.20 20.44 -9.15
CA GLY A 260 -2.08 19.78 -8.19
C GLY A 260 -3.47 19.54 -8.80
N CYS A 261 -4.00 18.33 -8.75
CA CYS A 261 -5.32 18.00 -9.32
C CYS A 261 -6.33 17.77 -8.18
N MET A 262 -7.47 18.48 -8.23
CA MET A 262 -8.60 18.28 -7.32
C MET A 262 -9.86 17.99 -8.13
N VAL A 263 -10.42 16.79 -7.98
CA VAL A 263 -11.49 16.31 -8.86
C VAL A 263 -12.57 15.58 -8.06
N ASN A 264 -13.81 15.56 -8.53
CA ASN A 264 -14.86 14.71 -7.96
C ASN A 264 -15.07 13.44 -8.80
N GLY A 265 -14.74 12.29 -8.22
CA GLY A 265 -14.84 10.96 -8.81
C GLY A 265 -13.51 10.44 -9.35
N ALA A 266 -13.07 9.28 -8.85
CA ALA A 266 -11.79 8.66 -9.18
C ALA A 266 -11.52 8.50 -10.69
N GLY A 267 -12.52 8.11 -11.49
CA GLY A 267 -12.36 7.98 -12.94
C GLY A 267 -12.07 9.32 -13.64
N LEU A 268 -12.75 10.39 -13.20
CA LEU A 268 -12.50 11.73 -13.72
C LEU A 268 -11.16 12.27 -13.21
N ALA A 269 -10.76 11.94 -11.98
CA ALA A 269 -9.46 12.33 -11.41
C ALA A 269 -8.30 11.78 -12.25
N MET A 270 -8.32 10.48 -12.58
CA MET A 270 -7.35 9.86 -13.49
C MET A 270 -7.39 10.52 -14.88
N GLY A 271 -8.58 10.68 -15.48
CA GLY A 271 -8.70 11.33 -16.79
C GLY A 271 -8.22 12.79 -16.81
N THR A 272 -8.34 13.49 -15.68
CA THR A 272 -7.85 14.87 -15.50
C THR A 272 -6.32 14.90 -15.47
N MET A 273 -5.70 13.98 -14.73
CA MET A 273 -4.24 13.84 -14.73
C MET A 273 -3.72 13.47 -16.13
N ASP A 274 -4.40 12.55 -16.81
CA ASP A 274 -4.02 12.11 -18.16
C ASP A 274 -4.10 13.26 -19.17
N ILE A 275 -5.16 14.10 -19.13
CA ILE A 275 -5.25 15.23 -20.05
C ILE A 275 -4.26 16.35 -19.73
N VAL A 276 -3.91 16.55 -18.46
CA VAL A 276 -2.80 17.45 -18.06
C VAL A 276 -1.49 16.94 -18.66
N LYS A 277 -1.21 15.63 -18.51
CA LYS A 277 -0.01 15.00 -19.06
C LYS A 277 0.03 15.03 -20.59
N LEU A 278 -1.11 14.80 -21.24
CA LEU A 278 -1.29 14.87 -22.69
C LEU A 278 -0.95 16.26 -23.25
N HIS A 279 -1.23 17.32 -22.47
CA HIS A 279 -0.91 18.70 -22.84
C HIS A 279 0.46 19.17 -22.34
N GLY A 280 1.34 18.26 -21.90
CA GLY A 280 2.73 18.56 -21.54
C GLY A 280 2.95 18.89 -20.07
N GLY A 281 1.91 18.94 -19.25
CA GLY A 281 2.02 19.15 -17.80
C GLY A 281 2.51 17.92 -17.04
N ALA A 282 2.79 18.11 -15.75
CA ALA A 282 3.09 17.03 -14.83
C ALA A 282 2.11 17.07 -13.64
N PRO A 283 1.17 16.12 -13.52
CA PRO A 283 0.28 16.06 -12.36
C PRO A 283 1.08 15.76 -11.09
N ALA A 284 0.91 16.60 -10.07
CA ALA A 284 1.58 16.49 -8.76
C ALA A 284 0.88 15.51 -7.82
N ASN A 285 -0.39 15.23 -8.06
CA ASN A 285 -1.15 14.30 -7.25
C ASN A 285 -2.39 13.77 -7.99
N PHE A 286 -2.94 12.70 -7.46
CA PHE A 286 -4.33 12.31 -7.60
C PHE A 286 -5.09 12.80 -6.36
N LEU A 287 -6.23 13.48 -6.51
CA LEU A 287 -7.16 13.73 -5.40
C LEU A 287 -8.61 13.62 -5.88
N ASP A 288 -9.34 12.70 -5.25
CA ASP A 288 -10.80 12.55 -5.39
C ASP A 288 -11.49 13.08 -4.12
N VAL A 289 -12.27 14.16 -4.28
CA VAL A 289 -13.07 14.79 -3.21
C VAL A 289 -14.35 13.99 -2.90
N GLY A 290 -14.72 13.06 -3.78
CA GLY A 290 -15.97 12.31 -3.74
C GLY A 290 -17.17 13.12 -4.26
N GLY A 291 -18.37 12.57 -4.11
CA GLY A 291 -19.60 13.16 -4.68
C GLY A 291 -20.10 14.44 -3.98
N GLY A 292 -19.63 14.73 -2.78
CA GLY A 292 -19.95 15.98 -2.08
C GLY A 292 -18.71 16.87 -2.00
N ALA A 293 -18.76 18.06 -2.57
CA ALA A 293 -17.67 19.04 -2.42
C ALA A 293 -18.13 20.12 -1.44
N THR A 294 -18.16 19.80 -0.14
CA THR A 294 -18.47 20.80 0.90
C THR A 294 -17.30 21.77 1.05
N LYS A 295 -17.55 22.97 1.57
CA LYS A 295 -16.51 23.99 1.77
C LYS A 295 -15.33 23.44 2.56
N GLU A 296 -15.60 22.74 3.67
CA GLU A 296 -14.60 22.20 4.57
C GLU A 296 -13.70 21.16 3.86
N ARG A 297 -14.30 20.27 3.06
CA ARG A 297 -13.53 19.28 2.30
C ARG A 297 -12.70 19.90 1.19
N VAL A 298 -13.21 20.92 0.52
CA VAL A 298 -12.44 21.67 -0.49
C VAL A 298 -11.26 22.39 0.19
N THR A 299 -11.49 23.03 1.34
CA THR A 299 -10.42 23.66 2.14
C THR A 299 -9.33 22.65 2.53
N GLU A 300 -9.70 21.49 3.06
CA GLU A 300 -8.72 20.47 3.44
C GLU A 300 -8.01 19.86 2.23
N ALA A 301 -8.71 19.66 1.12
CA ALA A 301 -8.10 19.23 -0.13
C ALA A 301 -7.05 20.24 -0.63
N PHE A 302 -7.30 21.55 -0.50
CA PHE A 302 -6.30 22.58 -0.79
C PHE A 302 -5.10 22.50 0.16
N LYS A 303 -5.32 22.36 1.48
CA LYS A 303 -4.23 22.21 2.45
C LYS A 303 -3.35 21.02 2.15
N ILE A 304 -3.95 19.88 1.78
CA ILE A 304 -3.23 18.66 1.44
C ILE A 304 -2.41 18.85 0.17
N ILE A 305 -3.03 19.32 -0.93
CA ILE A 305 -2.33 19.55 -2.21
C ILE A 305 -1.18 20.54 -2.02
N LEU A 306 -1.40 21.64 -1.30
CA LEU A 306 -0.41 22.72 -1.15
C LEU A 306 0.61 22.46 -0.03
N SER A 307 0.48 21.36 0.70
CA SER A 307 1.57 20.88 1.57
C SER A 307 2.76 20.38 0.74
N ASP A 308 2.57 20.14 -0.55
CA ASP A 308 3.63 19.85 -1.51
C ASP A 308 4.20 21.14 -2.12
N GLU A 309 5.45 21.48 -1.79
CA GLU A 309 6.15 22.67 -2.29
C GLU A 309 6.42 22.64 -3.81
N ASN A 310 6.30 21.46 -4.45
CA ASN A 310 6.45 21.32 -5.89
C ASN A 310 5.24 21.85 -6.66
N VAL A 311 4.08 21.99 -6.02
CA VAL A 311 2.86 22.48 -6.67
C VAL A 311 3.01 23.93 -7.08
N LYS A 312 2.91 24.21 -8.38
CA LYS A 312 2.99 25.55 -9.00
C LYS A 312 1.66 26.05 -9.55
N ALA A 313 0.69 25.17 -9.77
CA ALA A 313 -0.68 25.49 -10.13
C ALA A 313 -1.63 24.42 -9.59
N VAL A 314 -2.89 24.76 -9.35
CA VAL A 314 -3.93 23.78 -8.99
C VAL A 314 -5.00 23.74 -10.07
N PHE A 315 -5.33 22.56 -10.56
CA PHE A 315 -6.43 22.30 -11.46
C PHE A 315 -7.60 21.64 -10.71
N VAL A 316 -8.66 22.41 -10.52
CA VAL A 316 -9.94 21.93 -9.97
C VAL A 316 -10.89 21.56 -11.11
N ASN A 317 -11.31 20.31 -11.19
CA ASN A 317 -12.27 19.83 -12.19
C ASN A 317 -13.48 19.20 -11.51
N ILE A 318 -14.61 19.91 -11.52
CA ILE A 318 -15.85 19.43 -10.94
C ILE A 318 -16.90 19.21 -12.02
N PHE A 319 -17.38 17.98 -12.13
CA PHE A 319 -18.47 17.60 -13.03
C PHE A 319 -19.65 17.05 -12.22
N GLY A 320 -20.78 17.74 -12.25
CA GLY A 320 -22.01 17.31 -11.58
C GLY A 320 -21.88 17.32 -10.05
N GLY A 321 -22.31 16.24 -9.39
CA GLY A 321 -22.34 16.14 -7.93
C GLY A 321 -23.66 16.61 -7.31
N ILE A 322 -23.73 16.59 -5.97
CA ILE A 322 -24.94 16.94 -5.21
C ILE A 322 -25.03 18.44 -4.86
N VAL A 323 -23.95 19.20 -5.07
CA VAL A 323 -23.86 20.63 -4.77
C VAL A 323 -23.88 21.42 -6.08
N ARG A 324 -24.63 22.54 -6.14
CA ARG A 324 -24.66 23.40 -7.34
C ARG A 324 -23.32 24.11 -7.52
N CYS A 325 -22.95 24.38 -8.78
CA CYS A 325 -21.67 25.00 -9.12
C CYS A 325 -21.49 26.40 -8.49
N ASP A 326 -22.55 27.17 -8.27
CA ASP A 326 -22.48 28.48 -7.61
C ASP A 326 -22.05 28.40 -6.14
N LEU A 327 -22.39 27.31 -5.44
CA LEU A 327 -21.99 27.07 -4.06
C LEU A 327 -20.59 26.44 -3.98
N ILE A 328 -20.24 25.59 -4.96
CA ILE A 328 -18.88 25.06 -5.08
C ILE A 328 -17.89 26.21 -5.36
N ALA A 329 -18.27 27.16 -6.22
CA ALA A 329 -17.47 28.36 -6.46
C ALA A 329 -17.25 29.17 -5.17
N ASP A 330 -18.29 29.40 -4.36
CA ASP A 330 -18.14 30.05 -3.05
C ASP A 330 -17.21 29.26 -2.12
N GLY A 331 -17.30 27.93 -2.14
CA GLY A 331 -16.43 27.04 -1.38
C GLY A 331 -14.95 27.15 -1.79
N ILE A 332 -14.68 27.18 -3.10
CA ILE A 332 -13.33 27.35 -3.65
C ILE A 332 -12.79 28.74 -3.29
N ILE A 333 -13.57 29.81 -3.49
CA ILE A 333 -13.16 31.18 -3.13
C ILE A 333 -12.81 31.25 -1.64
N GLY A 334 -13.71 30.76 -0.78
CA GLY A 334 -13.47 30.76 0.66
C GLY A 334 -12.27 29.92 1.08
N ALA A 335 -12.05 28.77 0.44
CA ALA A 335 -10.87 27.93 0.70
C ALA A 335 -9.57 28.62 0.25
N VAL A 336 -9.58 29.29 -0.91
CA VAL A 336 -8.43 30.02 -1.45
C VAL A 336 -8.02 31.16 -0.52
N GLU A 337 -9.00 31.91 0.01
CA GLU A 337 -8.77 32.99 0.99
C GLU A 337 -8.29 32.46 2.34
N GLU A 338 -8.94 31.42 2.87
CA GLU A 338 -8.65 30.86 4.20
C GLU A 338 -7.29 30.17 4.26
N VAL A 339 -6.95 29.39 3.23
CA VAL A 339 -5.66 28.69 3.14
C VAL A 339 -4.53 29.63 2.71
N GLY A 340 -4.87 30.75 2.05
CA GLY A 340 -3.88 31.69 1.53
C GLY A 340 -3.17 31.16 0.29
N VAL A 341 -3.93 30.67 -0.71
CA VAL A 341 -3.36 30.02 -1.90
C VAL A 341 -2.64 31.04 -2.79
N HIS A 342 -1.34 30.86 -2.97
CA HIS A 342 -0.48 31.77 -3.76
C HIS A 342 -0.25 31.32 -5.21
N VAL A 343 -0.58 30.06 -5.52
CA VAL A 343 -0.47 29.49 -6.86
C VAL A 343 -1.75 29.76 -7.66
N PRO A 344 -1.66 29.93 -9.00
CA PRO A 344 -2.84 30.04 -9.85
C PRO A 344 -3.73 28.79 -9.72
N VAL A 345 -5.04 29.03 -9.65
CA VAL A 345 -6.05 27.97 -9.61
C VAL A 345 -6.86 28.01 -10.90
N VAL A 346 -6.81 26.93 -11.68
CA VAL A 346 -7.66 26.75 -12.85
C VAL A 346 -8.86 25.92 -12.44
N VAL A 347 -10.06 26.42 -12.67
CA VAL A 347 -11.30 25.78 -12.24
C VAL A 347 -12.18 25.51 -13.45
N ARG A 348 -12.63 24.27 -13.55
CA ARG A 348 -13.63 23.84 -14.53
C ARG A 348 -14.84 23.31 -13.77
N LEU A 349 -15.99 23.97 -13.93
CA LEU A 349 -17.27 23.58 -13.32
C LEU A 349 -18.28 23.15 -14.40
N GLU A 350 -18.97 22.04 -14.19
CA GLU A 350 -20.14 21.65 -14.99
C GLU A 350 -21.30 21.20 -14.13
N GLY A 351 -22.50 21.54 -14.58
CA GLY A 351 -23.75 21.14 -13.96
C GLY A 351 -24.63 22.35 -13.67
N ASN A 352 -25.47 22.22 -12.64
CA ASN A 352 -26.43 23.26 -12.30
C ASN A 352 -25.71 24.55 -11.91
N ASN A 353 -26.12 25.66 -12.52
CA ASN A 353 -25.55 26.99 -12.31
C ASN A 353 -24.05 27.12 -12.63
N ALA A 354 -23.51 26.29 -13.54
CA ALA A 354 -22.09 26.36 -13.92
C ALA A 354 -21.68 27.75 -14.41
N GLU A 355 -22.49 28.39 -15.26
CA GLU A 355 -22.24 29.76 -15.75
C GLU A 355 -22.17 30.78 -14.61
N LEU A 356 -23.06 30.67 -13.62
CA LEU A 356 -23.05 31.55 -12.44
C LEU A 356 -21.83 31.27 -11.55
N GLY A 357 -21.46 30.00 -11.36
CA GLY A 357 -20.25 29.62 -10.62
C GLY A 357 -18.98 30.15 -11.29
N ALA A 358 -18.85 30.00 -12.60
CA ALA A 358 -17.75 30.54 -13.38
C ALA A 358 -17.66 32.08 -13.25
N LYS A 359 -18.82 32.76 -13.31
CA LYS A 359 -18.88 34.21 -13.08
C LYS A 359 -18.41 34.60 -11.68
N LYS A 360 -18.85 33.89 -10.64
CA LYS A 360 -18.40 34.14 -9.26
C LYS A 360 -16.89 34.02 -9.10
N LEU A 361 -16.28 33.02 -9.73
CA LEU A 361 -14.83 32.83 -9.71
C LEU A 361 -14.11 33.99 -10.40
N ALA A 362 -14.60 34.42 -11.58
CA ALA A 362 -14.03 35.55 -12.32
C ALA A 362 -14.17 36.89 -11.57
N ASP A 363 -15.29 37.11 -10.88
CA ASP A 363 -15.58 38.34 -10.13
C ASP A 363 -14.89 38.38 -8.74
N SER A 364 -14.22 37.29 -8.32
CA SER A 364 -13.65 37.15 -6.96
C SER A 364 -12.42 38.02 -6.68
N GLY A 365 -11.71 38.47 -7.73
CA GLY A 365 -10.44 39.20 -7.60
C GLY A 365 -9.24 38.33 -7.19
N LEU A 366 -9.46 37.02 -6.98
CA LEU A 366 -8.41 36.04 -6.71
C LEU A 366 -7.76 35.56 -8.01
N ASN A 367 -6.59 34.93 -7.91
CA ASN A 367 -5.89 34.34 -9.06
C ASN A 367 -6.52 32.99 -9.47
N ILE A 368 -7.81 33.06 -9.83
CA ILE A 368 -8.64 31.92 -10.21
C ILE A 368 -9.08 32.10 -11.65
N ILE A 369 -8.81 31.11 -12.49
CA ILE A 369 -9.15 31.11 -13.91
C ILE A 369 -10.30 30.13 -14.15
N ALA A 370 -11.45 30.65 -14.57
CA ALA A 370 -12.60 29.82 -14.93
C ALA A 370 -12.48 29.33 -16.37
N ALA A 371 -12.23 28.03 -16.54
CA ALA A 371 -12.06 27.40 -17.85
C ALA A 371 -13.38 26.89 -18.44
N THR A 372 -13.45 26.87 -19.77
CA THR A 372 -14.71 26.62 -20.51
C THR A 372 -14.91 25.17 -20.92
N SER A 373 -13.86 24.36 -20.91
CA SER A 373 -13.91 22.93 -21.25
C SER A 373 -12.76 22.20 -20.57
N LEU A 374 -12.79 20.86 -20.58
CA LEU A 374 -11.73 20.05 -20.00
C LEU A 374 -10.37 20.29 -20.69
N THR A 375 -10.35 20.33 -22.03
CA THR A 375 -9.14 20.61 -22.82
C THR A 375 -8.61 22.02 -22.56
N ASP A 376 -9.49 23.01 -22.47
CA ASP A 376 -9.13 24.39 -22.17
C ASP A 376 -8.51 24.51 -20.78
N ALA A 377 -9.15 23.91 -19.77
CA ALA A 377 -8.67 23.91 -18.40
C ALA A 377 -7.29 23.27 -18.26
N ALA A 378 -7.07 22.12 -18.91
CA ALA A 378 -5.77 21.46 -18.91
C ALA A 378 -4.67 22.34 -19.52
N LYS A 379 -4.90 22.95 -20.69
CA LYS A 379 -3.92 23.84 -21.32
C LYS A 379 -3.61 25.06 -20.46
N GLN A 380 -4.64 25.65 -19.83
CA GLN A 380 -4.46 26.78 -18.93
C GLN A 380 -3.69 26.39 -17.66
N ALA A 381 -3.95 25.20 -17.09
CA ALA A 381 -3.23 24.70 -15.92
C ALA A 381 -1.74 24.47 -16.24
N VAL A 382 -1.43 23.92 -17.41
CA VAL A 382 -0.05 23.76 -17.90
C VAL A 382 0.62 25.13 -18.06
N ALA A 383 0.00 26.05 -18.78
CA ALA A 383 0.55 27.40 -18.99
C ALA A 383 0.73 28.16 -17.66
N ALA A 384 -0.17 27.96 -16.70
CA ALA A 384 -0.09 28.57 -15.38
C ALA A 384 1.08 28.01 -14.54
N ALA A 385 1.44 26.74 -14.74
CA ALA A 385 2.56 26.10 -14.07
C ALA A 385 3.92 26.36 -14.74
N GLU A 386 3.98 26.55 -16.06
CA GLU A 386 5.24 26.80 -16.81
C GLU A 386 5.88 28.16 -16.51
N ASN A 387 5.08 29.15 -16.10
CA ASN A 387 5.54 30.51 -15.86
C ASN A 387 6.20 30.70 -14.47
N LYS A 388 6.52 29.61 -13.76
CA LYS A 388 7.07 29.58 -12.39
C LYS A 388 7.94 28.34 -12.18
#